data_AF-A0A1W9WFM8-F1
#
_entry.id   AF-A0A1W9WFM8-F1
#
_cell.length_a   1.000
_cell.length_b   1.000
_cell.length_c   1.000
_cell.angle_alpha   90.00
_cell.angle_beta   90.00
_cell.angle_gamma   90.00
#
_symmetry.space_group_name_H-M   'P 1'
#
loop_
_entity.id
_entity.type
_entity.pdbx_description
1 polymer ?
#
loop_
_entity_poly.entity_id
_entity_poly.type
_entity_poly.pdbx_seq_one_letter_code
_entity_poly.pdbx_strand_id
1 'polypeptide(L)'
;MYDNNLPDLPLEIIIKGCQDESKHDRKNEKGYCFELFRRALDGKDENAWGAIDSQYHRLVLSWIQAKNPKLSQDEIEDLGQDTLQKFFNTLTRHDDLIVERFKHVGALLKYLNRCAITTMLDYQRYIQRVARLQERLQVVYDKEVLGLTTEQKVLDQIYWEAELDKFKEWLWKNVTNPLEQKILQYSFEEGLTPIEITEFYPDDFPDVQTVRRVKERVLKRIRRALK
;
A
#
# COMPACT_ATOMS: atom_id res chain seq x y z
N MET A 1 16.30 -34.46 3.15
CA MET A 1 15.11 -35.33 3.06
C MET A 1 13.94 -34.47 3.51
N TYR A 2 13.07 -34.08 2.58
CA TYR A 2 11.89 -33.29 2.90
C TYR A 2 10.92 -34.16 3.71
N ASP A 3 10.38 -33.62 4.80
CA ASP A 3 9.41 -34.30 5.65
C ASP A 3 8.13 -34.53 4.82
N ASN A 4 7.88 -35.76 4.38
CA ASN A 4 6.88 -36.13 3.35
C ASN A 4 5.41 -35.91 3.76
N ASN A 5 5.14 -35.16 4.84
CA ASN A 5 3.80 -34.98 5.39
C ASN A 5 3.36 -33.50 5.52
N LEU A 6 4.20 -32.54 5.11
CA LEU A 6 3.89 -31.11 5.21
C LEU A 6 2.57 -30.70 4.52
N PRO A 7 2.21 -31.22 3.34
CA PRO A 7 0.95 -30.83 2.68
C PRO A 7 -0.30 -31.19 3.48
N ASP A 8 -0.26 -32.24 4.30
CA ASP A 8 -1.42 -32.77 5.04
C ASP A 8 -1.54 -32.15 6.44
N LEU A 9 -0.55 -31.36 6.89
CA LEU A 9 -0.59 -30.71 8.19
C LEU A 9 -1.59 -29.54 8.22
N PRO A 10 -2.25 -29.28 9.36
CA PRO A 10 -3.06 -28.08 9.55
C PRO A 10 -2.28 -26.79 9.31
N LEU A 11 -2.94 -25.76 8.78
CA LEU A 11 -2.31 -24.48 8.45
C LEU A 11 -1.62 -23.85 9.67
N GLU A 12 -2.18 -23.99 10.86
CA GLU A 12 -1.64 -23.45 12.10
C GLU A 12 -0.27 -24.05 12.44
N ILE A 13 -0.07 -25.33 12.13
CA ILE A 13 1.21 -26.03 12.32
C ILE A 13 2.23 -25.51 11.31
N ILE A 14 1.80 -25.29 10.05
CA ILE A 14 2.68 -24.71 9.02
C ILE A 14 3.11 -23.29 9.37
N ILE A 15 2.18 -22.46 9.84
CA ILE A 15 2.45 -21.08 10.28
C ILE A 15 3.48 -21.07 11.41
N LYS A 16 3.28 -21.87 12.47
CA LYS A 16 4.22 -21.95 13.59
C LYS A 16 5.58 -22.49 13.17
N GLY A 17 5.59 -23.56 12.36
CA GLY A 17 6.83 -24.13 11.83
C GLY A 17 7.63 -23.11 11.03
N CYS A 18 6.97 -22.28 10.21
CA CYS A 18 7.67 -21.22 9.47
C CYS A 18 8.22 -20.11 10.37
N GLN A 19 7.47 -19.70 11.40
CA GLN A 19 7.95 -18.72 12.38
C GLN A 19 9.20 -19.20 13.11
N ASP A 20 9.26 -20.49 13.43
CA ASP A 20 10.41 -21.09 14.07
C ASP A 20 11.58 -21.24 13.10
N GLU A 21 11.36 -21.68 11.86
CA GLU A 21 12.39 -21.73 10.81
C GLU A 21 13.04 -20.36 10.58
N SER A 22 12.24 -19.29 10.58
CA SER A 22 12.71 -17.93 10.36
C SER A 22 13.67 -17.41 11.46
N LYS A 23 13.74 -18.10 12.61
CA LYS A 23 14.66 -17.79 13.72
C LYS A 23 15.94 -18.63 13.71
N HIS A 24 16.00 -19.70 12.92
CA HIS A 24 17.10 -20.66 12.90
C HIS A 24 17.97 -20.51 11.64
N ASP A 25 19.18 -21.08 11.68
CA ASP A 25 20.08 -21.09 10.53
C ASP A 25 19.52 -21.98 9.39
N ARG A 26 19.78 -21.59 8.14
CA ARG A 26 19.15 -22.20 6.94
C ARG A 26 19.38 -23.70 6.80
N LYS A 27 20.41 -24.23 7.46
CA LYS A 27 20.75 -25.66 7.45
C LYS A 27 19.70 -26.53 8.15
N ASN A 28 18.84 -25.94 8.98
CA ASN A 28 17.78 -26.62 9.73
C ASN A 28 16.37 -26.35 9.15
N GLU A 29 16.26 -25.72 7.98
CA GLU A 29 14.97 -25.52 7.31
C GLU A 29 14.39 -26.89 6.90
N LYS A 30 13.18 -27.18 7.40
CA LYS A 30 12.40 -28.38 7.08
C LYS A 30 11.43 -28.15 5.91
N GLY A 31 11.19 -26.89 5.54
CA GLY A 31 10.37 -26.48 4.41
C GLY A 31 9.01 -25.89 4.79
N TYR A 32 8.74 -25.63 6.07
CA TYR A 32 7.46 -25.08 6.54
C TYR A 32 7.15 -23.73 5.88
N CYS A 33 8.13 -22.82 5.81
CA CYS A 33 7.92 -21.55 5.14
C CYS A 33 7.63 -21.70 3.64
N PHE A 34 8.31 -22.63 2.98
CA PHE A 34 8.08 -22.86 1.55
C PHE A 34 6.66 -23.41 1.30
N GLU A 35 6.20 -24.33 2.15
CA GLU A 35 4.83 -24.84 2.11
C GLU A 35 3.79 -23.74 2.38
N LEU A 36 4.07 -22.82 3.31
CA LEU A 36 3.20 -21.67 3.57
C LEU A 36 3.01 -20.80 2.30
N PHE A 37 4.11 -20.48 1.61
CA PHE A 37 4.05 -19.77 0.32
C PHE A 37 3.28 -20.55 -0.75
N ARG A 38 3.47 -21.87 -0.83
CA ARG A 38 2.74 -22.73 -1.76
C ARG A 38 1.23 -22.67 -1.54
N ARG A 39 0.77 -22.79 -0.29
CA ARG A 39 -0.66 -22.71 0.05
C ARG A 39 -1.28 -21.36 -0.28
N ALA A 40 -0.56 -20.27 0.01
CA ALA A 40 -1.05 -18.93 -0.29
C ALA A 40 -1.12 -18.62 -1.79
N LEU A 41 -0.13 -19.06 -2.57
CA LEU A 41 0.03 -18.67 -3.97
C LEU A 41 -0.64 -19.66 -4.94
N ASP A 42 -0.34 -20.95 -4.82
CA ASP A 42 -0.92 -21.98 -5.68
C ASP A 42 -2.34 -22.34 -5.22
N GLY A 43 -2.52 -22.51 -3.90
CA GLY A 43 -3.80 -22.85 -3.29
C GLY A 43 -4.77 -21.69 -3.15
N LYS A 44 -4.30 -20.44 -3.36
CA LYS A 44 -5.07 -19.19 -3.15
C LYS A 44 -5.71 -19.10 -1.76
N ASP A 45 -5.06 -19.69 -0.76
CA ASP A 45 -5.53 -19.66 0.63
C ASP A 45 -5.27 -18.27 1.24
N GLU A 46 -6.36 -17.53 1.49
CA GLU A 46 -6.30 -16.19 2.06
C GLU A 46 -5.73 -16.17 3.50
N ASN A 47 -5.95 -17.22 4.29
CA ASN A 47 -5.40 -17.32 5.64
C ASN A 47 -3.89 -17.55 5.59
N ALA A 48 -3.43 -18.39 4.66
CA ALA A 48 -2.00 -18.58 4.42
C ALA A 48 -1.33 -17.27 3.94
N TRP A 49 -2.01 -16.51 3.08
CA TRP A 49 -1.52 -15.19 2.66
C TRP A 49 -1.45 -14.21 3.83
N GLY A 50 -2.50 -14.12 4.67
CA GLY A 50 -2.51 -13.26 5.86
C GLY A 50 -1.38 -13.61 6.84
N ALA A 51 -1.02 -14.88 6.95
CA ALA A 51 0.12 -15.31 7.75
C ALA A 51 1.48 -14.88 7.15
N ILE A 52 1.63 -14.94 5.81
CA ILE A 52 2.84 -14.46 5.11
C ILE A 52 2.99 -12.96 5.30
N ASP A 53 1.90 -12.22 5.08
CA ASP A 53 1.84 -10.77 5.29
C ASP A 53 2.33 -10.45 6.71
N SER A 54 1.69 -11.03 7.73
CA SER A 54 2.07 -10.82 9.13
C SER A 54 3.54 -11.17 9.46
N GLN A 55 4.06 -12.27 8.91
CA GLN A 55 5.40 -12.77 9.25
C GLN A 55 6.53 -12.03 8.52
N TYR A 56 6.31 -11.66 7.26
CA TYR A 56 7.35 -11.08 6.41
C TYR A 56 7.23 -9.57 6.23
N HIS A 57 6.12 -8.94 6.65
CA HIS A 57 5.94 -7.49 6.52
C HIS A 57 7.10 -6.71 7.16
N ARG A 58 7.44 -7.01 8.42
CA ARG A 58 8.55 -6.34 9.12
C ARG A 58 9.89 -6.47 8.39
N LEU A 59 10.14 -7.63 7.76
CA LEU A 59 11.32 -7.84 6.95
C LEU A 59 11.32 -6.94 5.72
N VAL A 60 10.19 -6.83 5.02
CA VAL A 60 10.03 -5.94 3.87
C VAL A 60 10.23 -4.47 4.27
N LEU A 61 9.61 -4.02 5.37
CA LEU A 61 9.79 -2.67 5.90
C LEU A 61 11.27 -2.38 6.19
N SER A 62 12.00 -3.33 6.79
CA SER A 62 13.43 -3.17 7.06
C SER A 62 14.27 -2.95 5.79
N TRP A 63 13.91 -3.62 4.68
CA TRP A 63 14.59 -3.44 3.40
C TRP A 63 14.32 -2.09 2.77
N ILE A 64 13.07 -1.61 2.89
CA ILE A 64 12.65 -0.29 2.39
C ILE A 64 13.37 0.81 3.18
N GLN A 65 13.34 0.71 4.50
CA GLN A 65 13.99 1.67 5.39
C GLN A 65 15.51 1.73 5.16
N ALA A 66 16.16 0.57 5.01
CA ALA A 66 17.59 0.51 4.75
C ALA A 66 18.00 1.19 3.43
N LYS A 67 17.11 1.19 2.42
CA LYS A 67 17.39 1.81 1.13
C LYS A 67 17.07 3.30 1.07
N ASN A 68 16.10 3.77 1.85
CA ASN A 68 15.80 5.20 1.94
C ASN A 68 15.41 5.58 3.37
N PRO A 69 16.39 5.96 4.22
CA PRO A 69 16.13 6.31 5.62
C PRO A 69 15.30 7.58 5.83
N LYS A 70 15.05 8.35 4.77
CA LYS A 70 14.33 9.64 4.81
C LYS A 70 12.82 9.50 4.66
N LEU A 71 12.33 8.31 4.36
CA LEU A 71 10.89 8.07 4.21
C LEU A 71 10.20 8.25 5.57
N SER A 72 8.96 8.75 5.53
CA SER A 72 8.10 8.76 6.72
C SER A 72 7.63 7.33 7.05
N GLN A 73 7.17 7.12 8.28
CA GLN A 73 6.65 5.81 8.68
C GLN A 73 5.48 5.37 7.79
N ASP A 74 4.59 6.28 7.43
CA ASP A 74 3.46 6.00 6.53
C ASP A 74 3.92 5.55 5.14
N GLU A 75 4.92 6.23 4.58
CA GLU A 75 5.48 5.90 3.27
C GLU A 75 6.13 4.50 3.29
N ILE A 76 6.82 4.16 4.37
CA ILE A 76 7.44 2.83 4.53
C ILE A 76 6.37 1.75 4.60
N GLU A 77 5.29 1.98 5.37
CA GLU A 77 4.17 1.05 5.49
C GLU A 77 3.37 0.90 4.19
N ASP A 78 3.13 1.99 3.46
CA ASP A 78 2.48 1.97 2.14
C ASP A 78 3.31 1.17 1.14
N LEU A 79 4.62 1.43 1.07
CA LEU A 79 5.54 0.71 0.18
C LEU A 79 5.70 -0.76 0.56
N GLY A 80 5.61 -1.09 1.85
CA GLY A 80 5.60 -2.46 2.35
C GLY A 80 4.40 -3.24 1.82
N GLN A 81 3.20 -2.66 1.97
CA GLN A 81 1.95 -3.23 1.46
C GLN A 81 1.99 -3.40 -0.07
N ASP A 82 2.39 -2.34 -0.79
CA ASP A 82 2.49 -2.36 -2.25
C ASP A 82 3.47 -3.44 -2.73
N THR A 83 4.54 -3.67 -2.00
CA THR A 83 5.54 -4.70 -2.30
C THR A 83 4.94 -6.11 -2.18
N LEU A 84 4.27 -6.40 -1.07
CA LEU A 84 3.64 -7.71 -0.85
C LEU A 84 2.51 -7.95 -1.84
N GLN A 85 1.68 -6.93 -2.10
CA GLN A 85 0.62 -7.01 -3.10
C GLN A 85 1.19 -7.22 -4.51
N LYS A 86 2.27 -6.51 -4.88
CA LYS A 86 2.95 -6.70 -6.17
C LYS A 86 3.52 -8.11 -6.30
N PHE A 87 4.12 -8.63 -5.24
CA PHE A 87 4.62 -10.00 -5.19
C PHE A 87 3.50 -11.02 -5.44
N PHE A 88 2.41 -10.94 -4.67
CA PHE A 88 1.25 -11.82 -4.81
C PHE A 88 0.65 -11.75 -6.22
N ASN A 89 0.34 -10.55 -6.70
CA ASN A 89 -0.26 -10.34 -8.01
C ASN A 89 0.65 -10.81 -9.14
N THR A 90 1.97 -10.69 -8.99
CA THR A 90 2.88 -11.12 -10.05
C THR A 90 2.94 -12.64 -10.12
N LEU A 91 2.99 -13.32 -8.96
CA LEU A 91 3.12 -14.78 -8.95
C LEU A 91 1.81 -15.50 -9.29
N THR A 92 0.66 -14.99 -8.83
CA THR A 92 -0.66 -15.59 -9.10
C THR A 92 -1.19 -15.35 -10.52
N ARG A 93 -0.55 -14.47 -11.31
CA ARG A 93 -0.87 -14.24 -12.73
C ARG A 93 -0.24 -15.26 -13.68
N HIS A 94 0.75 -16.00 -13.22
CA HIS A 94 1.36 -17.06 -14.01
C HIS A 94 0.65 -18.37 -13.69
N ASP A 95 0.44 -19.21 -14.72
CA ASP A 95 -0.21 -20.52 -14.56
C ASP A 95 0.75 -21.58 -13.98
N ASP A 96 2.05 -21.28 -13.93
CA ASP A 96 3.09 -22.18 -13.40
C ASP A 96 3.02 -22.27 -11.86
N LEU A 97 3.18 -23.48 -11.32
CA LEU A 97 3.20 -23.70 -9.87
C LEU A 97 4.47 -23.13 -9.23
N ILE A 98 4.38 -22.68 -7.98
CA ILE A 98 5.53 -22.14 -7.23
C ILE A 98 6.68 -23.16 -7.16
N VAL A 99 6.36 -24.44 -7.02
CA VAL A 99 7.36 -25.53 -6.94
C VAL A 99 8.18 -25.69 -8.22
N GLU A 100 7.64 -25.28 -9.36
CA GLU A 100 8.33 -25.34 -10.65
C GLU A 100 9.27 -24.15 -10.84
N ARG A 101 8.89 -22.98 -10.29
CA ARG A 101 9.65 -21.73 -10.42
C ARG A 101 10.70 -21.53 -9.34
N PHE A 102 10.46 -22.04 -8.13
CA PHE A 102 11.29 -21.80 -6.96
C PHE A 102 11.65 -23.10 -6.25
N LYS A 103 12.94 -23.28 -5.95
CA LYS A 103 13.45 -24.51 -5.32
C LYS A 103 13.41 -24.48 -3.78
N HIS A 104 13.36 -23.29 -3.18
CA HIS A 104 13.40 -23.10 -1.73
C HIS A 104 12.92 -21.69 -1.36
N VAL A 105 12.61 -21.47 -0.07
CA VAL A 105 12.09 -20.20 0.46
C VAL A 105 13.03 -19.02 0.21
N GLY A 106 14.36 -19.23 0.31
CA GLY A 106 15.32 -18.18 0.00
C GLY A 106 15.22 -17.60 -1.43
N ALA A 107 14.78 -18.39 -2.42
CA ALA A 107 14.57 -17.91 -3.78
C ALA A 107 13.31 -17.04 -3.89
N LEU A 108 12.25 -17.40 -3.14
CA LEU A 108 11.04 -16.59 -2.99
C LEU A 108 11.34 -15.25 -2.29
N LEU A 109 12.08 -15.28 -1.18
CA LEU A 109 12.46 -14.05 -0.47
C LEU A 109 13.36 -13.15 -1.32
N LYS A 110 14.24 -13.72 -2.14
CA LYS A 110 15.03 -12.94 -3.12
C LYS A 110 14.13 -12.29 -4.16
N TYR A 111 13.09 -12.98 -4.62
CA TYR A 111 12.11 -12.41 -5.54
C TYR A 111 11.26 -11.31 -4.87
N LEU A 112 10.81 -11.52 -3.63
CA LEU A 112 10.11 -10.51 -2.82
C LEU A 112 10.98 -9.27 -2.61
N ASN A 113 12.27 -9.44 -2.31
CA ASN A 113 13.21 -8.32 -2.20
C ASN A 113 13.35 -7.55 -3.53
N ARG A 114 13.32 -8.26 -4.67
CA ARG A 114 13.29 -7.62 -5.99
C ARG A 114 12.00 -6.83 -6.19
N CYS A 115 10.85 -7.34 -5.75
CA CYS A 115 9.61 -6.57 -5.74
C CYS A 115 9.78 -5.29 -4.93
N ALA A 116 10.35 -5.35 -3.72
CA ALA A 116 10.61 -4.19 -2.86
C ALA A 116 11.44 -3.13 -3.59
N ILE A 117 12.57 -3.55 -4.20
CA ILE A 117 13.43 -2.67 -4.99
C ILE A 117 12.65 -1.98 -6.11
N THR A 118 11.86 -2.74 -6.88
CA THR A 118 11.10 -2.16 -7.99
C THR A 118 10.02 -1.20 -7.51
N THR A 119 9.31 -1.52 -6.43
CA THR A 119 8.28 -0.65 -5.83
C THR A 119 8.90 0.67 -5.38
N MET A 120 10.08 0.64 -4.73
CA MET A 120 10.80 1.85 -4.35
C MET A 120 11.23 2.70 -5.55
N LEU A 121 11.71 2.08 -6.63
CA LEU A 121 12.09 2.80 -7.85
C LEU A 121 10.87 3.45 -8.52
N ASP A 122 9.75 2.73 -8.56
CA ASP A 122 8.50 3.24 -9.11
C ASP A 122 7.97 4.43 -8.27
N TYR A 123 8.09 4.34 -6.95
CA TYR A 123 7.76 5.43 -6.03
C TYR A 123 8.66 6.66 -6.20
N GLN A 124 9.98 6.49 -6.33
CA GLN A 124 10.89 7.59 -6.61
C GLN A 124 10.57 8.28 -7.95
N ARG A 125 10.25 7.49 -8.99
CA ARG A 125 9.82 8.04 -10.29
C ARG A 125 8.51 8.82 -10.17
N TYR A 126 7.58 8.33 -9.34
CA TYR A 126 6.33 9.02 -9.06
C TYR A 126 6.58 10.38 -8.39
N ILE A 127 7.36 10.43 -7.30
CA ILE A 127 7.72 11.70 -6.63
C ILE A 127 8.35 12.68 -7.61
N GLN A 128 9.35 12.22 -8.38
CA GLN A 128 10.02 13.09 -9.35
C GLN A 128 9.07 13.62 -10.42
N ARG A 129 8.09 12.82 -10.85
CA ARG A 129 7.06 13.26 -11.80
C ARG A 129 6.14 14.30 -11.17
N VAL A 130 5.70 14.09 -9.94
CA VAL A 130 4.86 15.04 -9.21
C VAL A 130 5.59 16.37 -9.01
N ALA A 131 6.85 16.33 -8.55
CA ALA A 131 7.67 17.53 -8.37
C ALA A 131 7.83 18.33 -9.67
N ARG A 132 8.13 17.66 -10.80
CA ARG A 132 8.21 18.32 -12.12
C ARG A 132 6.89 18.91 -12.58
N LEU A 133 5.76 18.27 -12.26
CA LEU A 133 4.44 18.81 -12.58
C LEU A 133 4.14 20.04 -11.74
N GLN A 134 4.44 20.00 -10.44
CA GLN A 134 4.28 21.14 -9.53
C GLN A 134 5.12 22.33 -9.97
N GLU A 135 6.39 22.12 -10.33
CA GLU A 135 7.26 23.17 -10.86
C GLU A 135 6.68 23.81 -12.13
N ARG A 136 6.16 22.98 -13.06
CA ARG A 136 5.51 23.50 -14.28
C ARG A 136 4.23 24.27 -13.98
N LEU A 137 3.39 23.77 -13.08
CA LEU A 137 2.17 24.44 -12.64
C LEU A 137 2.49 25.77 -11.97
N GLN A 138 3.52 25.82 -11.13
CA GLN A 138 3.97 27.05 -10.48
C GLN A 138 4.48 28.06 -11.51
N VAL A 139 5.24 27.64 -12.51
CA VAL A 139 5.69 28.53 -13.60
C VAL A 139 4.50 29.07 -14.43
N VAL A 140 3.46 28.27 -14.66
CA VAL A 140 2.24 28.73 -15.34
C VAL A 140 1.49 29.73 -14.46
N TYR A 141 1.27 29.38 -13.20
CA TYR A 141 0.60 30.22 -12.22
C TYR A 141 1.32 31.56 -12.01
N ASP A 142 2.64 31.55 -11.83
CA ASP A 142 3.44 32.77 -11.67
C ASP A 142 3.37 33.65 -12.92
N LYS A 143 3.37 33.06 -14.13
CA LYS A 143 3.20 33.81 -15.39
C LYS A 143 1.80 34.40 -15.54
N GLU A 144 0.75 33.68 -15.15
CA GLU A 144 -0.62 34.18 -15.16
C GLU A 144 -0.76 35.29 -14.11
N VAL A 145 -0.31 35.07 -12.87
CA VAL A 145 -0.42 36.01 -11.74
C VAL A 145 0.43 37.28 -11.90
N LEU A 146 1.59 37.21 -12.58
CA LEU A 146 2.37 38.41 -12.92
C LEU A 146 1.69 39.27 -14.01
N GLY A 147 0.76 38.70 -14.79
CA GLY A 147 -0.03 39.40 -15.80
C GLY A 147 -1.38 39.95 -15.31
N LEU A 148 -1.85 39.52 -14.13
CA LEU A 148 -3.16 39.90 -13.59
C LEU A 148 -3.09 41.19 -12.75
N THR A 149 -4.04 42.11 -12.96
CA THR A 149 -4.26 43.26 -12.08
C THR A 149 -4.78 42.82 -10.71
N THR A 150 -4.70 43.70 -9.70
CA THR A 150 -5.22 43.41 -8.36
C THR A 150 -6.70 43.02 -8.38
N GLU A 151 -7.54 43.65 -9.21
CA GLU A 151 -8.95 43.25 -9.35
C GLU A 151 -9.10 41.83 -9.93
N GLN A 152 -8.26 41.45 -10.88
CA GLN A 152 -8.33 40.12 -11.51
C GLN A 152 -7.91 39.00 -10.53
N LYS A 153 -6.93 39.26 -9.67
CA LYS A 153 -6.54 38.31 -8.59
C LYS A 153 -7.67 38.08 -7.59
N VAL A 154 -8.39 39.14 -7.22
CA VAL A 154 -9.56 39.05 -6.33
C VAL A 154 -10.70 38.28 -7.01
N LEU A 155 -10.95 38.52 -8.30
CA LEU A 155 -11.95 37.78 -9.06
C LEU A 155 -11.60 36.29 -9.17
N ASP A 156 -10.36 35.95 -9.52
CA ASP A 156 -9.92 34.54 -9.62
C ASP A 156 -9.97 33.83 -8.27
N GLN A 157 -9.67 34.52 -7.17
CA GLN A 157 -9.83 33.97 -5.82
C GLN A 157 -11.31 33.69 -5.50
N ILE A 158 -12.22 34.61 -5.83
CA ILE A 158 -13.67 34.43 -5.69
C ILE A 158 -14.17 33.26 -6.56
N TYR A 159 -13.67 33.13 -7.79
CA TYR A 159 -14.00 32.00 -8.67
C TYR A 159 -13.50 30.68 -8.11
N TRP A 160 -12.27 30.63 -7.57
CA TRP A 160 -11.72 29.42 -6.96
C TRP A 160 -12.48 29.00 -5.71
N GLU A 161 -12.85 29.94 -4.85
CA GLU A 161 -13.70 29.69 -3.68
C GLU A 161 -15.07 29.13 -4.11
N ALA A 162 -15.69 29.71 -5.13
CA ALA A 162 -16.95 29.21 -5.68
C ALA A 162 -16.84 27.83 -6.33
N GLU A 163 -15.73 27.48 -6.96
CA GLU A 163 -15.48 26.13 -7.49
C GLU A 163 -15.20 25.11 -6.39
N LEU A 164 -14.47 25.50 -5.34
CA LEU A 164 -14.26 24.69 -4.15
C LEU A 164 -15.59 24.39 -3.45
N ASP A 165 -16.48 25.36 -3.35
CA ASP A 165 -17.82 25.16 -2.77
C ASP A 165 -18.65 24.21 -3.62
N LYS A 166 -18.63 24.34 -4.95
CA LYS A 166 -19.28 23.37 -5.86
C LYS A 166 -18.70 21.95 -5.72
N PHE A 167 -17.39 21.83 -5.56
CA PHE A 167 -16.74 20.54 -5.36
C PHE A 167 -17.10 19.93 -4.00
N LYS A 168 -17.15 20.74 -2.93
CA LYS A 168 -17.62 20.32 -1.61
C LYS A 168 -19.08 19.88 -1.65
N GLU A 169 -19.97 20.66 -2.26
CA GLU A 169 -21.37 20.27 -2.46
C GLU A 169 -21.50 18.95 -3.23
N TRP A 170 -20.69 18.78 -4.27
CA TRP A 170 -20.65 17.54 -5.02
C TRP A 170 -20.17 16.37 -4.15
N LEU A 171 -19.12 16.53 -3.35
CA LEU A 171 -18.63 15.53 -2.41
C LEU A 171 -19.72 15.13 -1.40
N TRP A 172 -20.39 16.10 -0.79
CA TRP A 172 -21.49 15.86 0.17
C TRP A 172 -22.67 15.13 -0.45
N LYS A 173 -22.98 15.38 -1.74
CA LYS A 173 -24.06 14.68 -2.45
C LYS A 173 -23.69 13.27 -2.91
N ASN A 174 -22.42 13.01 -3.25
CA ASN A 174 -22.00 11.76 -3.88
C ASN A 174 -21.29 10.77 -2.94
N VAL A 175 -20.82 11.25 -1.79
CA VAL A 175 -20.22 10.44 -0.74
C VAL A 175 -21.21 10.36 0.41
N THR A 176 -22.13 9.40 0.33
CA THR A 176 -23.22 9.21 1.30
C THR A 176 -22.91 8.19 2.39
N ASN A 177 -21.80 7.45 2.26
CA ASN A 177 -21.39 6.47 3.26
C ASN A 177 -20.77 7.19 4.48
N PRO A 178 -21.29 6.99 5.70
CA PRO A 178 -20.79 7.66 6.91
C PRO A 178 -19.28 7.46 7.16
N LEU A 179 -18.76 6.26 6.87
CA LEU A 179 -17.33 5.97 7.03
C LEU A 179 -16.47 6.71 6.00
N GLU A 180 -17.00 6.91 4.80
CA GLU A 180 -16.29 7.66 3.74
C GLU A 180 -16.28 9.16 4.03
N GLN A 181 -17.37 9.70 4.59
CA GLN A 181 -17.45 11.09 5.04
C GLN A 181 -16.48 11.36 6.19
N LYS A 182 -16.43 10.49 7.21
CA LYS A 182 -15.47 10.58 8.31
C LYS A 182 -14.02 10.54 7.80
N ILE A 183 -13.71 9.65 6.85
CA ILE A 183 -12.37 9.60 6.22
C ILE A 183 -12.05 10.91 5.49
N LEU A 184 -13.00 11.50 4.77
CA LEU A 184 -12.79 12.77 4.09
C LEU A 184 -12.50 13.89 5.09
N GLN A 185 -13.31 14.00 6.15
CA GLN A 185 -13.11 14.96 7.21
C GLN A 185 -11.73 14.78 7.88
N TYR A 186 -11.44 13.58 8.40
CA TYR A 186 -10.22 13.34 9.17
C TYR A 186 -8.96 13.46 8.32
N SER A 187 -8.94 12.92 7.09
CA SER A 187 -7.74 12.97 6.24
C SER A 187 -7.55 14.29 5.48
N PHE A 188 -8.62 15.00 5.11
CA PHE A 188 -8.51 16.17 4.22
C PHE A 188 -8.85 17.51 4.89
N GLU A 189 -9.72 17.52 5.91
CA GLU A 189 -10.01 18.73 6.69
C GLU A 189 -9.09 18.83 7.91
N GLU A 190 -8.89 17.73 8.63
CA GLU A 190 -8.10 17.69 9.87
C GLU A 190 -6.64 17.26 9.65
N GLY A 191 -6.30 16.74 8.47
CA GLY A 191 -4.94 16.36 8.09
C GLY A 191 -4.38 15.13 8.81
N LEU A 192 -5.23 14.32 9.43
CA LEU A 192 -4.85 13.13 10.19
C LEU A 192 -4.34 12.01 9.28
N THR A 193 -3.27 11.36 9.73
CA THR A 193 -2.68 10.19 9.09
C THR A 193 -3.53 8.94 9.33
N PRO A 194 -3.40 7.89 8.49
CA PRO A 194 -4.18 6.67 8.69
C PRO A 194 -3.96 5.99 10.05
N ILE A 195 -2.76 6.10 10.62
CA ILE A 195 -2.43 5.58 11.95
C ILE A 195 -3.15 6.41 13.02
N GLU A 196 -3.06 7.74 12.95
CA GLU A 196 -3.77 8.64 13.87
C GLU A 196 -5.28 8.42 13.82
N ILE A 197 -5.85 8.20 12.63
CA ILE A 197 -7.29 7.91 12.48
C ILE A 197 -7.69 6.63 13.25
N THR A 198 -6.88 5.58 13.18
CA THR A 198 -7.15 4.34 13.94
C THR A 198 -6.94 4.49 15.43
N GLU A 199 -6.01 5.34 15.86
CA GLU A 199 -5.74 5.61 17.27
C GLU A 199 -6.84 6.47 17.91
N PHE A 200 -7.30 7.50 17.20
CA PHE A 200 -8.34 8.41 17.70
C PHE A 200 -9.76 7.85 17.51
N TYR A 201 -9.98 7.01 16.50
CA TYR A 201 -11.32 6.50 16.15
C TYR A 201 -11.35 4.97 15.91
N PRO A 202 -10.94 4.15 16.90
CA PRO A 202 -10.85 2.70 16.74
C PRO A 202 -12.21 2.01 16.52
N ASP A 203 -13.31 2.59 17.01
CA ASP A 203 -14.66 2.03 16.85
C ASP A 203 -15.16 2.09 15.40
N ASP A 204 -14.78 3.14 14.67
CA ASP A 204 -15.12 3.33 13.26
C ASP A 204 -14.06 2.72 12.32
N PHE A 205 -12.79 2.74 12.76
CA PHE A 205 -11.63 2.32 12.00
C PHE A 205 -10.75 1.39 12.84
N PRO A 206 -11.08 0.09 12.89
CA PRO A 206 -10.40 -0.86 13.77
C PRO A 206 -8.96 -1.15 13.35
N ASP A 207 -8.60 -0.86 12.10
CA ASP A 207 -7.26 -1.13 11.57
C ASP A 207 -6.90 -0.18 10.43
N VAL A 208 -5.58 0.01 10.24
CA VAL A 208 -5.02 0.96 9.27
C VAL A 208 -5.36 0.54 7.83
N GLN A 209 -5.53 -0.76 7.56
CA GLN A 209 -5.91 -1.27 6.24
C GLN A 209 -7.36 -0.86 5.91
N THR A 210 -8.26 -0.85 6.88
CA THR A 210 -9.64 -0.38 6.73
C THR A 210 -9.66 1.10 6.35
N VAL A 211 -8.89 1.95 7.03
CA VAL A 211 -8.74 3.37 6.68
C VAL A 211 -8.25 3.54 5.25
N ARG A 212 -7.15 2.85 4.89
CA ARG A 212 -6.56 2.91 3.54
C ARG A 212 -7.55 2.45 2.45
N ARG A 213 -8.27 1.35 2.68
CA ARG A 213 -9.29 0.83 1.75
C ARG A 213 -10.45 1.79 1.54
N VAL A 214 -10.91 2.46 2.59
CA VAL A 214 -11.99 3.47 2.47
C VAL A 214 -11.47 4.69 1.72
N LYS A 215 -10.27 5.19 2.06
CA LYS A 215 -9.62 6.32 1.39
C LYS A 215 -9.39 6.06 -0.10
N GLU A 216 -8.90 4.88 -0.47
CA GLU A 216 -8.75 4.48 -1.88
C GLU A 216 -10.08 4.45 -2.63
N ARG A 217 -11.14 3.89 -2.04
CA ARG A 217 -12.46 3.79 -2.68
C ARG A 217 -13.04 5.16 -2.97
N VAL A 218 -12.90 6.10 -2.02
CA VAL A 218 -13.34 7.48 -2.17
C VAL A 218 -12.54 8.18 -3.27
N LEU A 219 -11.20 8.12 -3.23
CA LEU A 219 -10.34 8.73 -4.24
C LEU A 219 -10.57 8.17 -5.66
N LYS A 220 -10.77 6.86 -5.79
CA LYS A 220 -11.12 6.23 -7.09
C LYS A 220 -12.45 6.75 -7.63
N ARG A 221 -13.44 7.00 -6.76
CA ARG A 221 -14.76 7.52 -7.14
C ARG A 221 -14.68 8.98 -7.56
N ILE A 222 -13.99 9.81 -6.77
CA ILE A 222 -13.73 11.22 -7.09
C ILE A 222 -13.03 11.32 -8.45
N ARG A 223 -11.98 10.54 -8.68
CA ARG A 223 -11.24 10.55 -9.95
C ARG A 223 -12.08 10.10 -11.16
N ARG A 224 -13.10 9.25 -10.96
CA ARG A 224 -14.01 8.82 -12.04
C ARG A 224 -15.06 9.88 -12.36
N ALA A 225 -15.47 10.67 -11.37
CA ALA A 225 -16.47 11.71 -11.56
C ALA A 225 -15.90 13.04 -12.07
N LEU A 226 -14.60 13.28 -11.85
CA LEU A 226 -13.86 14.43 -12.39
C LEU A 226 -13.32 14.20 -13.82
N LYS A 227 -13.67 13.08 -14.46
CA LYS A 227 -13.34 12.75 -15.85
C LYS A 227 -14.52 13.04 -16.75
#